data_AF-A0A2A3HD51-F1
#
_entry.id   AF-A0A2A3HD51-F1
#
_cell.length_a   1.000
_cell.length_b   1.000
_cell.length_c   1.000
_cell.angle_alpha   90.00
_cell.angle_beta   90.00
_cell.angle_gamma   90.00
#
_symmetry.space_group_name_H-M   'P 1'
#
loop_
_entity.id
_entity.type
_entity.pdbx_description
1 polymer ?
#
loop_
_entity_poly.entity_id
_entity_poly.type
_entity_poly.pdbx_seq_one_letter_code
_entity_poly.pdbx_strand_id
1 'polypeptide(L)'
;MNKLAGMLGFGVMMLAGLAQATPPRTWDAIFHAEGSGEYESVPIVGQVRFMTYEYYGEKQPVSFAVKGDNVEFVVSGVMKVPADTIENKRFYGLCNKTKEAWISYVQGPQAFGKENLIVDIKGVDLACDDELYALKDLRIKFKNATAQKYWKANKERSEKVKRDSLAAFRIREQEHFQEVKRNSGFITDTRDGQVYRVIKIDGRTWLAQNMNYNIPGESWCYDDKDTYCSRSGRLYSLEGARKACPKGFHLPRDREWQDMLTGLTGCYDGVQKCEAFASKLKARSGWQGGGGTDEYGFTAFGSGRREILGRGHRYVEMGEYTAFWSSQNGRNSTIWIWVLGRMGDNMVRELAPRPENGYSVRCIDGD
;
A
#
# COMPACT_ATOMS: atom_id res chain seq x y z
N MET A 1 -54.83 -14.50 -53.03
CA MET A 1 -54.13 -13.54 -53.92
C MET A 1 -53.40 -12.59 -52.99
N ASN A 2 -52.08 -12.51 -52.81
CA ASN A 2 -50.91 -12.79 -53.65
C ASN A 2 -49.76 -13.40 -52.80
N LYS A 3 -48.84 -14.07 -53.51
CA LYS A 3 -47.57 -14.66 -53.03
C LYS A 3 -46.41 -13.65 -53.07
N LEU A 4 -45.29 -14.07 -52.44
CA LEU A 4 -43.85 -13.73 -52.64
C LEU A 4 -43.35 -12.47 -51.92
N ALA A 5 -42.15 -12.36 -51.34
CA ALA A 5 -40.92 -13.18 -51.17
C ALA A 5 -40.17 -12.55 -49.96
N GLY A 6 -39.46 -13.25 -49.07
CA GLY A 6 -38.16 -13.87 -49.28
C GLY A 6 -37.00 -12.86 -49.19
N MET A 7 -36.35 -12.72 -48.01
CA MET A 7 -34.92 -12.39 -47.94
C MET A 7 -34.31 -12.70 -46.56
N LEU A 8 -33.26 -13.52 -46.60
CA LEU A 8 -32.34 -13.79 -45.50
C LEU A 8 -31.59 -12.52 -45.09
N GLY A 9 -31.45 -12.30 -43.79
CA GLY A 9 -30.56 -11.29 -43.22
C GLY A 9 -29.83 -11.87 -42.01
N PHE A 10 -28.51 -11.90 -42.12
CA PHE A 10 -27.55 -12.57 -41.23
C PHE A 10 -27.71 -12.19 -39.74
N GLY A 11 -27.54 -13.20 -38.89
CA GLY A 11 -27.40 -13.03 -37.45
C GLY A 11 -26.18 -12.19 -37.09
N VAL A 12 -26.42 -11.11 -36.35
CA VAL A 12 -25.37 -10.45 -35.57
C VAL A 12 -25.35 -11.10 -34.21
N MET A 13 -24.51 -12.12 -34.07
CA MET A 13 -24.08 -12.62 -32.79
C MET A 13 -23.28 -11.49 -32.14
N MET A 14 -23.90 -10.74 -31.21
CA MET A 14 -23.17 -9.83 -30.34
C MET A 14 -22.16 -10.67 -29.56
N LEU A 15 -20.89 -10.60 -29.99
CA LEU A 15 -19.75 -10.95 -29.16
C LEU A 15 -19.83 -10.06 -27.92
N ALA A 16 -20.30 -10.64 -26.82
CA ALA A 16 -20.11 -10.07 -25.50
C ALA A 16 -18.61 -9.87 -25.33
N GLY A 17 -18.17 -8.62 -25.39
CA GLY A 17 -16.81 -8.25 -25.04
C GLY A 17 -16.53 -8.84 -23.67
N LEU A 18 -15.50 -9.66 -23.59
CA LEU A 18 -14.90 -10.05 -22.33
C LEU A 18 -14.40 -8.76 -21.69
N ALA A 19 -15.26 -8.13 -20.88
CA ALA A 19 -14.82 -7.21 -19.86
C ALA A 19 -13.83 -8.02 -19.03
N GLN A 20 -12.53 -7.76 -19.23
CA GLN A 20 -11.52 -8.24 -18.31
C GLN A 20 -11.89 -7.63 -16.97
N ALA A 21 -12.54 -8.42 -16.11
CA ALA A 21 -12.90 -7.99 -14.78
C ALA A 21 -11.62 -7.50 -14.12
N THR A 22 -11.61 -6.23 -13.73
CA THR A 22 -10.47 -5.65 -13.02
C THR A 22 -10.18 -6.54 -11.81
N PRO A 23 -8.90 -6.90 -11.57
CA PRO A 23 -8.56 -7.74 -10.44
C PRO A 23 -9.09 -7.10 -9.15
N PRO A 24 -9.69 -7.87 -8.23
CA PRO A 24 -10.22 -7.33 -6.99
C PRO A 24 -9.11 -6.62 -6.21
N ARG A 25 -9.43 -5.40 -5.72
CA ARG A 25 -8.47 -4.47 -5.12
C ARG A 25 -8.27 -4.65 -3.62
N THR A 26 -9.15 -5.38 -2.96
CA THR A 26 -9.12 -5.62 -1.51
C THR A 26 -9.69 -6.99 -1.19
N TRP A 27 -9.38 -7.47 0.01
CA TRP A 27 -10.06 -8.61 0.62
C TRP A 27 -11.59 -8.51 0.53
N ASP A 28 -12.13 -7.35 0.91
CA ASP A 28 -13.57 -7.13 1.00
C ASP A 28 -14.24 -7.31 -0.36
N ALA A 29 -13.57 -6.89 -1.44
CA ALA A 29 -14.06 -7.13 -2.80
C ALA A 29 -14.07 -8.62 -3.18
N ILE A 30 -13.11 -9.41 -2.69
CA ILE A 30 -13.00 -10.86 -2.98
C ILE A 30 -14.12 -11.63 -2.25
N PHE A 31 -14.38 -11.28 -1.00
CA PHE A 31 -15.32 -12.01 -0.14
C PHE A 31 -16.69 -11.36 0.00
N HIS A 32 -16.90 -10.16 -0.55
CA HIS A 32 -18.08 -9.31 -0.33
C HIS A 32 -18.34 -9.10 1.17
N ALA A 33 -17.27 -8.74 1.89
CA ALA A 33 -17.19 -8.77 3.35
C ALA A 33 -16.86 -7.40 3.97
N GLU A 34 -17.30 -6.31 3.33
CA GLU A 34 -17.03 -4.92 3.74
C GLU A 34 -17.23 -4.71 5.25
N GLY A 35 -16.14 -4.40 5.96
CA GLY A 35 -16.15 -4.13 7.41
C GLY A 35 -16.35 -5.35 8.32
N SER A 36 -16.34 -6.58 7.77
CA SER A 36 -16.52 -7.83 8.53
C SER A 36 -15.31 -8.77 8.47
N GLY A 37 -14.28 -8.43 7.70
CA GLY A 37 -13.02 -9.16 7.67
C GLY A 37 -12.20 -8.91 8.94
N GLU A 38 -11.82 -9.98 9.63
CA GLU A 38 -10.95 -9.95 10.80
C GLU A 38 -9.61 -10.65 10.52
N TYR A 39 -8.59 -10.23 11.24
CA TYR A 39 -7.23 -10.77 11.20
C TYR A 39 -6.78 -11.11 12.61
N GLU A 40 -6.25 -12.32 12.80
CA GLU A 40 -5.74 -12.77 14.09
C GLU A 40 -4.37 -13.42 13.89
N SER A 41 -3.41 -13.04 14.74
CA SER A 41 -2.15 -13.75 14.84
C SER A 41 -2.31 -14.97 15.75
N VAL A 42 -1.82 -16.11 15.28
CA VAL A 42 -1.98 -17.39 15.96
C VAL A 42 -0.61 -18.06 16.11
N PRO A 43 -0.25 -18.55 17.31
CA PRO A 43 0.99 -19.26 17.53
C PRO A 43 1.11 -20.55 16.71
N ILE A 44 2.30 -20.79 16.18
CA ILE A 44 2.66 -22.05 15.54
C ILE A 44 3.17 -23.05 16.58
N VAL A 45 2.57 -24.24 16.59
CA VAL A 45 2.97 -25.35 17.46
C VAL A 45 3.94 -26.26 16.72
N GLY A 46 5.09 -26.52 17.36
CA GLY A 46 6.14 -27.38 16.80
C GLY A 46 7.11 -26.61 15.89
N GLN A 47 7.49 -27.24 14.78
CA GLN A 47 8.39 -26.67 13.76
C GLN A 47 7.64 -26.37 12.47
N VAL A 48 8.05 -25.29 11.82
CA VAL A 48 7.66 -24.99 10.44
C VAL A 48 8.46 -25.91 9.51
N ARG A 49 7.75 -26.73 8.74
CA ARG A 49 8.34 -27.70 7.81
C ARG A 49 8.39 -27.09 6.41
N PHE A 50 9.59 -26.93 5.89
CA PHE A 50 9.83 -26.49 4.51
C PHE A 50 10.13 -27.72 3.65
N MET A 51 9.49 -27.81 2.49
CA MET A 51 9.80 -28.84 1.49
C MET A 51 10.80 -28.28 0.46
N THR A 52 11.17 -29.08 -0.54
CA THR A 52 12.10 -28.67 -1.59
C THR A 52 11.64 -27.37 -2.26
N TYR A 53 12.53 -26.38 -2.29
CA TYR A 53 12.31 -25.12 -2.99
C TYR A 53 12.30 -25.34 -4.52
N GLU A 54 11.33 -24.76 -5.22
CA GLU A 54 11.30 -24.73 -6.68
C GLU A 54 11.77 -23.36 -7.16
N TYR A 55 12.99 -23.31 -7.71
CA TYR A 55 13.55 -22.09 -8.30
C TYR A 55 12.65 -21.49 -9.38
N TYR A 56 12.03 -22.33 -10.20
CA TYR A 56 11.11 -21.87 -11.22
C TYR A 56 9.78 -21.39 -10.60
N GLY A 57 9.55 -20.09 -10.65
CA GLY A 57 8.39 -19.44 -10.04
C GLY A 57 8.53 -19.21 -8.54
N GLU A 58 9.74 -19.36 -7.99
CA GLU A 58 10.13 -18.98 -6.62
C GLU A 58 9.23 -19.59 -5.54
N LYS A 59 8.91 -20.87 -5.68
CA LYS A 59 7.92 -21.52 -4.82
C LYS A 59 8.62 -22.19 -3.65
N GLN A 60 8.22 -21.80 -2.45
CA GLN A 60 8.59 -22.50 -1.22
C GLN A 60 7.35 -23.18 -0.63
N PRO A 61 7.19 -24.49 -0.81
CA PRO A 61 6.14 -25.23 -0.13
C PRO A 61 6.44 -25.35 1.37
N VAL A 62 5.40 -25.18 2.19
CA VAL A 62 5.51 -25.11 3.65
C VAL A 62 4.34 -25.78 4.33
N SER A 63 4.56 -26.34 5.52
CA SER A 63 3.51 -26.86 6.39
C SER A 63 3.82 -26.63 7.86
N PHE A 64 2.79 -26.31 8.64
CA PHE A 64 2.88 -26.08 10.08
C PHE A 64 1.51 -26.30 10.75
N ALA A 65 1.52 -26.40 12.07
CA ALA A 65 0.30 -26.48 12.89
C ALA A 65 0.13 -25.19 13.68
N VAL A 66 -1.09 -24.70 13.79
CA VAL A 66 -1.44 -23.52 14.61
C VAL A 66 -2.35 -23.93 15.75
N LYS A 67 -2.18 -23.28 16.91
CA LYS A 67 -3.08 -23.42 18.06
C LYS A 67 -3.19 -22.10 18.80
N GLY A 68 -4.39 -21.52 18.80
CA GLY A 68 -4.81 -20.39 19.61
C GLY A 68 -6.06 -20.74 20.41
N ASP A 69 -6.72 -19.73 20.98
CA ASP A 69 -7.88 -19.94 21.86
C ASP A 69 -9.08 -20.54 21.12
N ASN A 70 -9.34 -20.08 19.89
CA ASN A 70 -10.47 -20.53 19.06
C ASN A 70 -10.01 -21.11 17.72
N VAL A 71 -8.74 -21.48 17.58
CA VAL A 71 -8.15 -21.90 16.31
C VAL A 71 -7.25 -23.11 16.55
N GLU A 72 -7.55 -24.24 15.92
CA GLU A 72 -6.64 -25.40 15.95
C GLU A 72 -6.69 -26.21 14.64
N PHE A 73 -5.65 -26.07 13.82
CA PHE A 73 -5.53 -26.80 12.55
C PHE A 73 -4.07 -26.98 12.11
N VAL A 74 -3.87 -27.93 11.19
CA VAL A 74 -2.64 -28.07 10.41
C VAL A 74 -2.88 -27.47 9.03
N VAL A 75 -1.93 -26.69 8.54
CA VAL A 75 -1.99 -26.09 7.22
C VAL A 75 -0.76 -26.49 6.41
N SER A 76 -0.97 -26.66 5.11
CA SER A 76 0.10 -26.67 4.12
C SER A 76 -0.29 -25.76 2.97
N GLY A 77 0.70 -25.13 2.36
CA GLY A 77 0.52 -24.28 1.19
C GLY A 77 1.86 -24.01 0.53
N VAL A 78 1.85 -23.08 -0.41
CA VAL A 78 3.04 -22.61 -1.09
C VAL A 78 3.13 -21.11 -0.87
N MET A 79 4.28 -20.60 -0.48
CA MET A 79 4.56 -19.16 -0.50
C MET A 79 5.53 -18.84 -1.63
N LYS A 80 5.49 -17.60 -2.11
CA LYS A 80 6.46 -17.09 -3.07
C LYS A 80 7.61 -16.43 -2.30
N VAL A 81 8.82 -16.93 -2.46
CA VAL A 81 10.00 -16.44 -1.74
C VAL A 81 11.16 -16.31 -2.72
N PRO A 82 11.76 -15.12 -2.87
CA PRO A 82 12.90 -14.91 -3.75
C PRO A 82 14.06 -15.87 -3.47
N ALA A 83 14.76 -16.31 -4.52
CA ALA A 83 15.83 -17.29 -4.42
C ALA A 83 17.00 -16.81 -3.54
N ASP A 84 17.37 -15.54 -3.65
CA ASP A 84 18.39 -14.87 -2.83
C ASP A 84 18.04 -14.89 -1.33
N THR A 85 16.76 -14.77 -1.00
CA THR A 85 16.24 -14.86 0.38
C THR A 85 16.44 -16.26 0.95
N ILE A 86 16.18 -17.31 0.15
CA ILE A 86 16.43 -18.70 0.54
C ILE A 86 17.94 -18.98 0.66
N GLU A 87 18.73 -18.49 -0.28
CA GLU A 87 20.18 -18.72 -0.38
C GLU A 87 20.99 -18.04 0.72
N ASN A 88 20.47 -16.98 1.34
CA ASN A 88 21.08 -16.34 2.51
C ASN A 88 21.00 -17.21 3.79
N LYS A 89 20.45 -18.44 3.70
CA LYS A 89 20.43 -19.54 4.71
C LYS A 89 19.84 -19.23 6.08
N ARG A 90 19.42 -17.99 6.37
CA ARG A 90 18.79 -17.60 7.64
C ARG A 90 17.27 -17.69 7.60
N PHE A 91 16.66 -17.67 6.41
CA PHE A 91 15.22 -17.57 6.22
C PHE A 91 14.41 -18.62 7.01
N TYR A 92 14.70 -19.91 6.84
CA TYR A 92 13.99 -20.97 7.56
C TYR A 92 14.16 -20.91 9.08
N GLY A 93 15.31 -20.42 9.54
CA GLY A 93 15.60 -20.19 10.95
C GLY A 93 14.80 -19.01 11.51
N LEU A 94 14.66 -17.93 10.73
CA LEU A 94 13.83 -16.77 11.09
C LEU A 94 12.37 -17.19 11.25
N CYS A 95 11.79 -17.89 10.28
CA CYS A 95 10.41 -18.39 10.39
C CYS A 95 10.21 -19.31 11.62
N ASN A 96 11.18 -20.20 11.90
CA ASN A 96 11.12 -21.08 13.08
C ASN A 96 11.42 -20.37 14.41
N LYS A 97 11.97 -19.15 14.37
CA LYS A 97 12.13 -18.28 15.53
C LYS A 97 10.86 -17.49 15.79
N THR A 98 10.24 -16.94 14.74
CA THR A 98 9.00 -16.14 14.84
C THR A 98 7.81 -16.99 15.30
N LYS A 99 7.62 -18.19 14.71
CA LYS A 99 6.53 -19.13 15.07
C LYS A 99 5.14 -18.50 15.16
N GLU A 100 4.83 -17.65 14.20
CA GLU A 100 3.55 -16.94 14.15
C GLU A 100 2.93 -17.08 12.75
N ALA A 101 1.62 -17.28 12.71
CA ALA A 101 0.84 -17.29 11.49
C ALA A 101 -0.32 -16.31 11.63
N TRP A 102 -0.60 -15.57 10.57
CA TRP A 102 -1.74 -14.66 10.53
C TRP A 102 -2.87 -15.33 9.77
N ILE A 103 -3.99 -15.51 10.45
CA ILE A 103 -5.21 -16.02 9.83
C ILE A 103 -6.15 -14.88 9.52
N SER A 104 -6.96 -15.10 8.50
CA SER A 104 -7.94 -14.13 8.04
C SER A 104 -9.28 -14.83 7.93
N TYR A 105 -10.32 -14.26 8.54
CA TYR A 105 -11.65 -14.85 8.65
C TYR A 105 -12.74 -13.77 8.63
N VAL A 106 -14.00 -14.18 8.43
CA VAL A 106 -15.16 -13.27 8.42
C VAL A 106 -16.14 -13.59 9.55
N GLN A 107 -16.18 -14.85 9.97
CA GLN A 107 -17.06 -15.31 11.04
C GLN A 107 -16.20 -15.73 12.22
N GLY A 108 -16.48 -15.15 13.39
CA GLY A 108 -15.84 -15.52 14.65
C GLY A 108 -16.14 -16.97 15.08
N PRO A 109 -15.75 -17.34 16.32
CA PRO A 109 -15.84 -18.71 16.79
C PRO A 109 -17.26 -19.29 16.75
N GLN A 110 -17.41 -20.51 16.22
CA GLN A 110 -18.67 -21.24 16.16
C GLN A 110 -18.57 -22.56 16.93
N ALA A 111 -19.69 -23.05 17.47
CA ALA A 111 -19.72 -24.28 18.24
C ALA A 111 -19.53 -25.52 17.35
N PHE A 112 -18.48 -26.30 17.62
CA PHE A 112 -18.21 -27.60 17.01
C PHE A 112 -18.02 -28.67 18.09
N GLY A 113 -19.14 -29.19 18.60
CA GLY A 113 -19.14 -30.10 19.74
C GLY A 113 -18.95 -29.32 21.05
N LYS A 114 -17.84 -29.55 21.74
CA LYS A 114 -17.50 -28.88 23.02
C LYS A 114 -16.58 -27.68 22.86
N GLU A 115 -16.12 -27.40 21.64
CA GLU A 115 -15.15 -26.35 21.33
C GLU A 115 -15.83 -25.26 20.49
N ASN A 116 -15.45 -24.01 20.70
CA ASN A 116 -15.78 -22.92 19.81
C ASN A 116 -14.58 -22.67 18.91
N LEU A 117 -14.75 -22.83 17.59
CA LEU A 117 -13.66 -22.75 16.62
C LEU A 117 -13.99 -21.81 15.47
N ILE A 118 -12.99 -21.04 15.05
CA ILE A 118 -12.98 -20.30 13.80
C ILE A 118 -12.63 -21.28 12.69
N VAL A 119 -13.61 -21.64 11.87
CA VAL A 119 -13.46 -22.62 10.78
C VAL A 119 -13.51 -21.96 9.41
N ASP A 120 -14.10 -20.77 9.31
CA ASP A 120 -14.24 -20.05 8.04
C ASP A 120 -12.95 -19.28 7.66
N ILE A 121 -11.85 -20.02 7.58
CA ILE A 121 -10.52 -19.50 7.24
C ILE A 121 -10.50 -19.14 5.77
N LYS A 122 -10.23 -17.87 5.51
CA LYS A 122 -10.18 -17.29 4.18
C LYS A 122 -8.74 -17.09 3.69
N GLY A 123 -7.78 -16.89 4.59
CA GLY A 123 -6.36 -16.73 4.26
C GLY A 123 -5.46 -17.15 5.41
N VAL A 124 -4.23 -17.55 5.08
CA VAL A 124 -3.17 -17.84 6.05
C VAL A 124 -1.85 -17.28 5.53
N ASP A 125 -1.18 -16.48 6.33
CA ASP A 125 0.14 -15.95 6.06
C ASP A 125 1.12 -16.44 7.13
N LEU A 126 2.34 -16.76 6.74
CA LEU A 126 3.42 -17.16 7.66
C LEU A 126 4.30 -15.95 7.96
N ALA A 127 4.54 -15.66 9.24
CA ALA A 127 5.49 -14.65 9.65
C ALA A 127 6.91 -15.22 9.69
N CYS A 128 7.84 -14.53 9.05
CA CYS A 128 9.25 -14.82 9.06
C CYS A 128 10.00 -13.52 9.33
N ASP A 129 10.38 -13.31 10.60
CA ASP A 129 10.85 -12.02 11.12
C ASP A 129 9.76 -10.94 11.01
N ASP A 130 10.07 -9.75 10.48
CA ASP A 130 9.13 -8.64 10.31
C ASP A 130 8.29 -8.74 9.02
N GLU A 131 8.43 -9.83 8.25
CA GLU A 131 7.79 -10.01 6.95
C GLU A 131 6.72 -11.11 7.00
N LEU A 132 5.59 -10.89 6.31
CA LEU A 132 4.52 -11.87 6.14
C LEU A 132 4.57 -12.46 4.74
N TYR A 133 4.41 -13.79 4.65
CA TYR A 133 4.39 -14.53 3.39
C TYR A 133 3.04 -15.21 3.23
N ALA A 134 2.29 -14.81 2.20
CA ALA A 134 0.96 -15.37 1.97
C ALA A 134 1.05 -16.77 1.38
N LEU A 135 0.27 -17.71 1.92
CA LEU A 135 0.21 -19.07 1.41
C LEU A 135 -0.90 -19.18 0.35
N LYS A 136 -0.53 -19.61 -0.85
CA LYS A 136 -1.45 -20.10 -1.88
C LYS A 136 -1.63 -21.62 -1.77
N ASP A 137 -2.60 -22.15 -2.52
CA ASP A 137 -2.88 -23.59 -2.59
C ASP A 137 -3.14 -24.21 -1.21
N LEU A 138 -3.85 -23.47 -0.36
CA LEU A 138 -4.09 -23.81 1.04
C LEU A 138 -4.79 -25.17 1.17
N ARG A 139 -4.22 -26.03 2.01
CA ARG A 139 -4.85 -27.25 2.52
C ARG A 139 -4.90 -27.17 4.04
N ILE A 140 -6.11 -27.10 4.57
CA ILE A 140 -6.37 -26.93 6.01
C ILE A 140 -6.98 -28.21 6.55
N LYS A 141 -6.41 -28.71 7.65
CA LYS A 141 -6.90 -29.88 8.38
C LYS A 141 -7.12 -29.52 9.85
N PHE A 142 -8.38 -29.29 10.21
CA PHE A 142 -8.82 -29.10 11.58
C PHE A 142 -8.61 -30.37 12.40
N LYS A 143 -8.22 -30.20 13.67
CA LYS A 143 -8.09 -31.32 14.61
C LYS A 143 -9.45 -31.85 15.06
N ASN A 144 -10.41 -30.96 15.28
CA ASN A 144 -11.79 -31.30 15.60
C ASN A 144 -12.50 -31.92 14.38
N ALA A 145 -13.01 -33.14 14.54
CA ALA A 145 -13.61 -33.91 13.45
C ALA A 145 -14.91 -33.29 12.90
N THR A 146 -15.70 -32.65 13.76
CA THR A 146 -16.95 -31.98 13.37
C THR A 146 -16.65 -30.72 12.55
N ALA A 147 -15.70 -29.91 13.03
CA ALA A 147 -15.18 -28.76 12.28
C ALA A 147 -14.59 -29.17 10.93
N GLN A 148 -13.81 -30.25 10.90
CA GLN A 148 -13.25 -30.79 9.66
C GLN A 148 -14.34 -31.21 8.67
N LYS A 149 -15.39 -31.90 9.14
CA LYS A 149 -16.52 -32.30 8.30
C LYS A 149 -17.25 -31.07 7.73
N TYR A 150 -17.48 -30.06 8.56
CA TYR A 150 -18.08 -28.80 8.14
C TYR A 150 -17.23 -28.08 7.09
N TRP A 151 -15.91 -27.93 7.32
CA TRP A 151 -14.98 -27.32 6.38
C TRP A 151 -15.04 -27.99 5.00
N LYS A 152 -14.92 -29.32 4.95
CA LYS A 152 -14.95 -30.08 3.70
C LYS A 152 -16.27 -29.91 2.94
N ALA A 153 -17.39 -29.93 3.66
CA ALA A 153 -18.71 -29.85 3.06
C ALA A 153 -19.03 -28.43 2.54
N ASN A 154 -18.61 -27.39 3.25
CA ASN A 154 -19.16 -26.05 3.05
C ASN A 154 -18.15 -25.03 2.51
N LYS A 155 -16.85 -25.22 2.77
CA LYS A 155 -15.83 -24.16 2.62
C LYS A 155 -14.63 -24.57 1.76
N GLU A 156 -14.18 -25.83 1.87
CA GLU A 156 -12.94 -26.29 1.24
C GLU A 156 -12.97 -26.12 -0.28
N ARG A 157 -14.05 -26.54 -0.94
CA ARG A 157 -14.15 -26.45 -2.40
C ARG A 157 -14.77 -25.13 -2.87
N SER A 158 -15.86 -24.71 -2.24
CA SER A 158 -16.69 -23.55 -2.64
C SER A 158 -15.91 -22.23 -2.64
N GLU A 159 -15.01 -22.05 -1.68
CA GLU A 159 -14.27 -20.81 -1.51
C GLU A 159 -12.80 -20.90 -1.96
N LYS A 160 -12.37 -22.05 -2.49
CA LYS A 160 -10.97 -22.27 -2.89
C LYS A 160 -10.46 -21.16 -3.82
N VAL A 161 -11.21 -20.86 -4.87
CA VAL A 161 -10.83 -19.83 -5.85
C VAL A 161 -10.70 -18.45 -5.20
N LYS A 162 -11.58 -18.11 -4.25
CA LYS A 162 -11.50 -16.83 -3.52
C LYS A 162 -10.25 -16.75 -2.66
N ARG A 163 -9.90 -17.84 -1.95
CA ARG A 163 -8.67 -17.92 -1.16
C ARG A 163 -7.41 -17.84 -2.02
N ASP A 164 -7.42 -18.50 -3.17
CA ASP A 164 -6.31 -18.43 -4.12
C ASP A 164 -6.16 -17.01 -4.72
N SER A 165 -7.29 -16.34 -5.04
CA SER A 165 -7.29 -14.93 -5.48
C SER A 165 -6.75 -13.98 -4.41
N LEU A 166 -7.10 -14.21 -3.14
CA LEU A 166 -6.58 -13.46 -2.02
C LEU A 166 -5.07 -13.68 -1.86
N ALA A 167 -4.62 -14.93 -1.85
CA ALA A 167 -3.19 -15.23 -1.73
C ALA A 167 -2.41 -14.59 -2.87
N ALA A 168 -2.93 -14.65 -4.11
CA ALA A 168 -2.34 -13.97 -5.25
C ALA A 168 -2.33 -12.44 -5.11
N PHE A 169 -3.39 -11.84 -4.53
CA PHE A 169 -3.43 -10.41 -4.21
C PHE A 169 -2.32 -10.03 -3.23
N ARG A 170 -2.21 -10.75 -2.10
CA ARG A 170 -1.17 -10.51 -1.09
C ARG A 170 0.25 -10.75 -1.59
N ILE A 171 0.46 -11.79 -2.40
CA ILE A 171 1.76 -12.06 -3.01
C ILE A 171 2.16 -10.88 -3.92
N ARG A 172 1.24 -10.36 -4.75
CA ARG A 172 1.53 -9.18 -5.58
C ARG A 172 1.87 -7.96 -4.72
N GLU A 173 1.15 -7.73 -3.63
CA GLU A 173 1.48 -6.66 -2.69
C GLU A 173 2.88 -6.86 -2.09
N GLN A 174 3.20 -8.07 -1.63
CA GLN A 174 4.52 -8.41 -1.06
C GLN A 174 5.65 -8.16 -2.05
N GLU A 175 5.53 -8.69 -3.28
CA GLU A 175 6.51 -8.50 -4.35
C GLU A 175 6.73 -7.02 -4.66
N HIS A 176 5.63 -6.28 -4.77
CA HIS A 176 5.65 -4.85 -5.03
C HIS A 176 6.36 -4.08 -3.91
N PHE A 177 6.08 -4.38 -2.64
CA PHE A 177 6.77 -3.74 -1.52
C PHE A 177 8.25 -4.11 -1.44
N GLN A 178 8.62 -5.36 -1.75
CA GLN A 178 10.03 -5.75 -1.82
C GLN A 178 10.75 -5.05 -2.98
N GLU A 179 10.08 -4.84 -4.12
CA GLU A 179 10.63 -4.07 -5.22
C GLU A 179 10.82 -2.60 -4.86
N VAL A 180 9.83 -1.96 -4.26
CA VAL A 180 9.94 -0.59 -3.74
C VAL A 180 11.09 -0.46 -2.73
N LYS A 181 11.23 -1.44 -1.81
CA LYS A 181 12.31 -1.48 -0.81
C LYS A 181 13.68 -1.63 -1.49
N ARG A 182 13.82 -2.58 -2.43
CA ARG A 182 15.06 -2.82 -3.19
C ARG A 182 15.47 -1.62 -4.04
N ASN A 183 14.49 -0.90 -4.59
CA ASN A 183 14.73 0.29 -5.41
C ASN A 183 14.83 1.57 -4.57
N SER A 184 14.62 1.48 -3.25
CA SER A 184 14.81 2.59 -2.32
C SER A 184 16.25 2.69 -1.83
N GLY A 185 16.66 3.92 -1.51
CA GLY A 185 17.94 4.20 -0.88
C GLY A 185 17.76 5.09 0.34
N PHE A 186 18.88 5.54 0.90
CA PHE A 186 18.87 6.53 1.98
C PHE A 186 19.86 7.64 1.65
N ILE A 187 19.51 8.86 2.03
CA ILE A 187 20.41 10.01 2.05
C ILE A 187 20.43 10.57 3.47
N THR A 188 21.56 11.15 3.86
CA THR A 188 21.69 11.89 5.11
C THR A 188 21.83 13.36 4.79
N ASP A 189 20.96 14.19 5.35
CA ASP A 189 21.13 15.63 5.30
C ASP A 189 22.29 16.02 6.24
N THR A 190 23.40 16.45 5.66
CA THR A 190 24.61 16.79 6.42
C THR A 190 24.45 18.00 7.33
N ARG A 191 23.36 18.78 7.17
CA ARG A 191 23.11 20.00 7.95
C ARG A 191 22.55 19.71 9.34
N ASP A 192 21.79 18.62 9.50
CA ASP A 192 21.14 18.24 10.77
C ASP A 192 21.28 16.74 11.12
N GLY A 193 21.87 15.93 10.24
CA GLY A 193 22.06 14.50 10.43
C GLY A 193 20.80 13.66 10.16
N GLN A 194 19.70 14.25 9.70
CA GLN A 194 18.47 13.53 9.43
C GLN A 194 18.64 12.59 8.24
N VAL A 195 18.25 11.33 8.42
CA VAL A 195 18.25 10.32 7.35
C VAL A 195 16.88 10.29 6.69
N TYR A 196 16.87 10.38 5.37
CA TYR A 196 15.69 10.31 4.52
C TYR A 196 15.80 9.10 3.59
N ARG A 197 14.73 8.32 3.49
CA ARG A 197 14.54 7.33 2.44
C ARG A 197 14.28 8.05 1.13
N VAL A 198 14.87 7.53 0.07
CA VAL A 198 14.65 7.97 -1.30
C VAL A 198 14.09 6.84 -2.14
N ILE A 199 13.35 7.19 -3.18
CA ILE A 199 12.83 6.26 -4.20
C ILE A 199 13.22 6.75 -5.58
N LYS A 200 13.37 5.82 -6.52
CA LYS A 200 13.62 6.14 -7.93
C LYS A 200 12.32 6.08 -8.71
N ILE A 201 12.00 7.16 -9.41
CA ILE A 201 10.84 7.28 -10.30
C ILE A 201 11.35 7.83 -11.63
N ASP A 202 11.17 7.07 -12.70
CA ASP A 202 11.58 7.45 -14.06
C ASP A 202 13.01 8.00 -14.16
N GLY A 203 13.96 7.30 -13.53
CA GLY A 203 15.37 7.67 -13.52
C GLY A 203 15.76 8.84 -12.60
N ARG A 204 14.80 9.49 -11.93
CA ARG A 204 15.02 10.56 -10.95
C ARG A 204 14.87 10.05 -9.53
N THR A 205 15.65 10.62 -8.61
CA THR A 205 15.62 10.22 -7.20
C THR A 205 14.81 11.22 -6.39
N TRP A 206 13.74 10.74 -5.76
CA TRP A 206 12.82 11.54 -4.94
C TRP A 206 12.94 11.18 -3.47
N LEU A 207 12.82 12.18 -2.59
CA LEU A 207 12.62 11.92 -1.18
C LEU A 207 11.24 11.31 -0.93
N ALA A 208 11.23 10.18 -0.21
CA ALA A 208 10.01 9.50 0.21
C ALA A 208 9.47 10.02 1.56
N GLN A 209 10.23 10.79 2.34
CA GLN A 209 9.72 11.55 3.51
C GLN A 209 9.75 13.06 3.27
N ASN A 210 8.85 13.78 3.94
CA ASN A 210 8.77 15.24 3.84
C ASN A 210 10.03 15.83 4.45
N MET A 211 10.52 16.94 3.90
CA MET A 211 11.65 17.63 4.51
C MET A 211 11.33 18.02 5.94
N ASN A 212 12.31 17.84 6.82
CA ASN A 212 12.21 18.15 8.25
C ASN A 212 13.33 19.09 8.72
N TYR A 213 14.02 19.74 7.79
CA TYR A 213 15.08 20.69 8.10
C TYR A 213 14.50 21.98 8.70
N ASN A 214 14.99 22.39 9.87
CA ASN A 214 14.50 23.60 10.52
C ASN A 214 15.06 24.86 9.84
N ILE A 215 14.16 25.67 9.29
CA ILE A 215 14.45 27.02 8.82
C ILE A 215 13.74 27.99 9.76
N PRO A 216 14.48 28.68 10.65
CA PRO A 216 13.90 29.61 11.61
C PRO A 216 13.06 30.68 10.91
N GLY A 217 11.85 30.92 11.42
CA GLY A 217 10.92 31.92 10.87
C GLY A 217 10.17 31.50 9.61
N GLU A 218 10.62 30.46 8.90
CA GLU A 218 10.07 30.04 7.61
C GLU A 218 9.59 28.58 7.58
N SER A 219 9.66 27.89 8.73
CA SER A 219 9.20 26.52 8.85
C SER A 219 8.64 26.22 10.24
N TRP A 220 7.65 25.34 10.30
CA TRP A 220 6.90 25.02 11.51
C TRP A 220 6.52 23.56 11.56
N CYS A 221 6.45 23.01 12.77
CA CYS A 221 5.70 21.79 13.03
C CYS A 221 4.21 22.14 13.04
N TYR A 222 3.36 21.23 12.57
CA TYR A 222 1.93 21.42 12.74
C TYR A 222 1.58 21.61 14.22
N ASP A 223 0.68 22.55 14.55
CA ASP A 223 0.34 22.94 15.93
C ASP A 223 1.54 23.31 16.81
N ASP A 224 2.70 23.62 16.21
CA ASP A 224 3.96 23.86 16.91
C ASP A 224 4.39 22.69 17.83
N LYS A 225 4.02 21.45 17.47
CA LYS A 225 4.42 20.23 18.22
C LYS A 225 5.42 19.40 17.44
N ASP A 226 6.58 19.15 18.05
CA ASP A 226 7.68 18.38 17.45
C ASP A 226 7.27 16.96 17.02
N THR A 227 6.30 16.35 17.71
CA THR A 227 5.78 15.02 17.36
C THR A 227 5.19 14.97 15.95
N TYR A 228 4.62 16.06 15.44
CA TYR A 228 4.16 16.14 14.06
C TYR A 228 5.32 16.30 13.06
N CYS A 229 6.36 17.05 13.41
CA CYS A 229 7.58 17.13 12.59
C CYS A 229 8.24 15.76 12.41
N SER A 230 8.42 15.01 13.50
CA SER A 230 9.02 13.68 13.46
C SER A 230 8.23 12.69 12.60
N ARG A 231 6.90 12.87 12.49
CA ARG A 231 6.01 11.97 11.76
C ARG A 231 5.83 12.38 10.30
N SER A 232 5.49 13.64 10.06
CA SER A 232 5.03 14.15 8.76
C SER A 232 5.93 15.24 8.18
N GLY A 233 7.08 15.51 8.79
CA GLY A 233 7.97 16.61 8.41
C GLY A 233 7.42 17.98 8.77
N ARG A 234 8.14 19.01 8.33
CA ARG A 234 7.80 20.42 8.56
C ARG A 234 6.90 20.98 7.46
N LEU A 235 6.14 22.00 7.84
CA LEU A 235 5.47 22.91 6.92
C LEU A 235 6.37 24.13 6.71
N TYR A 236 6.56 24.55 5.46
CA TYR A 236 7.43 25.64 5.08
C TYR A 236 6.63 26.73 4.39
N SER A 237 7.02 27.99 4.58
CA SER A 237 6.67 29.04 3.63
C SER A 237 7.34 28.76 2.28
N LEU A 238 7.01 29.52 1.23
CA LEU A 238 7.72 29.42 -0.03
C LEU A 238 9.21 29.79 0.12
N GLU A 239 9.54 30.78 0.94
CA GLU A 239 10.93 31.16 1.18
C GLU A 239 11.69 30.04 1.90
N GLY A 240 11.07 29.43 2.91
CA GLY A 240 11.59 28.25 3.58
C GLY A 240 11.78 27.10 2.60
N ALA A 241 10.78 26.81 1.77
CA ALA A 241 10.80 25.70 0.83
C ALA A 241 11.98 25.79 -0.15
N ARG A 242 12.33 26.99 -0.61
CA ARG A 242 13.49 27.22 -1.50
C ARG A 242 14.84 26.90 -0.86
N LYS A 243 14.91 26.89 0.47
CA LYS A 243 16.14 26.63 1.25
C LYS A 243 16.11 25.24 1.92
N ALA A 244 14.97 24.54 1.85
CA ALA A 244 14.72 23.32 2.60
C ALA A 244 15.50 22.11 2.07
N CYS A 245 15.70 21.98 0.76
CA CYS A 245 16.34 20.80 0.18
C CYS A 245 17.86 20.76 0.45
N PRO A 246 18.44 19.57 0.73
CA PRO A 246 19.88 19.40 0.92
C PRO A 246 20.65 19.54 -0.39
N LYS A 247 21.97 19.71 -0.32
CA LYS A 247 22.83 19.82 -1.51
C LYS A 247 22.67 18.61 -2.44
N GLY A 248 22.61 18.85 -3.76
CA GLY A 248 22.36 17.83 -4.78
C GLY A 248 20.88 17.45 -4.93
N PHE A 249 20.00 18.13 -4.18
CA PHE A 249 18.56 18.07 -4.31
C PHE A 249 17.98 19.48 -4.36
N HIS A 250 16.84 19.65 -5.03
CA HIS A 250 16.15 20.93 -5.12
C HIS A 250 14.65 20.79 -4.91
N LEU A 251 14.00 21.94 -4.72
CA LEU A 251 12.53 22.03 -4.66
C LEU A 251 11.97 21.75 -6.07
N PRO A 252 11.16 20.70 -6.27
CA PRO A 252 10.72 20.26 -7.59
C PRO A 252 9.93 21.35 -8.30
N ARG A 253 10.14 21.48 -9.61
CA ARG A 253 9.32 22.34 -10.47
C ARG A 253 7.96 21.70 -10.72
N ASP A 254 6.99 22.51 -11.15
CA ASP A 254 5.66 22.00 -11.55
C ASP A 254 5.74 20.88 -12.58
N ARG A 255 6.68 20.99 -13.53
CA ARG A 255 6.92 19.98 -14.56
C ARG A 255 7.48 18.68 -13.98
N GLU A 256 8.37 18.75 -12.99
CA GLU A 256 8.94 17.55 -12.38
C GLU A 256 7.90 16.79 -11.56
N TRP A 257 6.97 17.49 -10.93
CA TRP A 257 5.78 16.86 -10.34
C TRP A 257 4.94 16.13 -11.39
N GLN A 258 4.69 16.75 -12.55
CA GLN A 258 3.95 16.10 -13.65
C GLN A 258 4.67 14.86 -14.17
N ASP A 259 5.97 14.98 -14.46
CA ASP A 259 6.79 13.89 -14.98
C ASP A 259 6.81 12.73 -13.98
N MET A 260 6.94 13.01 -12.68
CA MET A 260 6.87 11.99 -11.62
C MET A 260 5.51 11.30 -11.56
N LEU A 261 4.41 12.05 -11.63
CA LEU A 261 3.07 11.46 -11.64
C LEU A 261 2.82 10.63 -12.91
N THR A 262 3.27 11.09 -14.07
CA THR A 262 3.19 10.33 -15.32
C THR A 262 4.04 9.07 -15.25
N GLY A 263 5.26 9.13 -14.71
CA GLY A 263 6.13 7.97 -14.52
C GLY A 263 5.54 6.93 -13.56
N LEU A 264 4.87 7.36 -12.49
CA LEU A 264 4.20 6.45 -11.56
C LEU A 264 2.93 5.81 -12.13
N THR A 265 2.14 6.59 -12.88
CA THR A 265 0.82 6.14 -13.36
C THR A 265 0.87 5.51 -14.76
N GLY A 266 1.96 5.70 -15.51
CA GLY A 266 2.06 5.33 -16.93
C GLY A 266 1.13 6.11 -17.84
N CYS A 267 0.58 7.23 -17.37
CA CYS A 267 -0.51 7.93 -18.00
C CYS A 267 -0.03 9.22 -18.67
N TYR A 268 0.21 9.12 -19.97
CA TYR A 268 0.81 10.20 -20.79
C TYR A 268 -0.23 11.18 -21.35
N ASP A 269 -1.52 10.84 -21.34
CA ASP A 269 -2.61 11.68 -21.87
C ASP A 269 -3.07 12.80 -20.91
N GLY A 270 -2.39 12.92 -19.76
CA GLY A 270 -2.61 13.91 -18.71
C GLY A 270 -3.09 13.30 -17.41
N VAL A 271 -2.43 13.66 -16.30
CA VAL A 271 -2.61 13.06 -14.97
C VAL A 271 -4.07 13.11 -14.47
N GLN A 272 -4.80 14.15 -14.87
CA GLN A 272 -6.21 14.38 -14.57
C GLN A 272 -7.17 13.36 -15.21
N LYS A 273 -6.72 12.62 -16.25
CA LYS A 273 -7.52 11.59 -16.93
C LYS A 273 -7.16 10.17 -16.47
N CYS A 274 -6.21 10.03 -15.55
CA CYS A 274 -5.76 8.73 -15.09
C CYS A 274 -6.74 8.13 -14.09
N GLU A 275 -6.63 6.82 -13.93
CA GLU A 275 -7.37 6.08 -12.91
C GLU A 275 -7.00 6.57 -11.49
N ALA A 276 -7.91 6.40 -10.53
CA ALA A 276 -7.71 6.79 -9.13
C ALA A 276 -6.39 6.25 -8.54
N PHE A 277 -5.36 7.11 -8.48
CA PHE A 277 -4.00 6.75 -8.04
C PHE A 277 -3.58 7.42 -6.73
N ALA A 278 -4.36 8.36 -6.18
CA ALA A 278 -3.99 9.08 -4.96
C ALA A 278 -3.79 8.16 -3.75
N SER A 279 -4.63 7.12 -3.61
CA SER A 279 -4.48 6.13 -2.53
C SER A 279 -3.12 5.43 -2.56
N LYS A 280 -2.52 5.27 -3.74
CA LYS A 280 -1.21 4.64 -3.95
C LYS A 280 -0.02 5.51 -3.54
N LEU A 281 -0.22 6.83 -3.46
CA LEU A 281 0.79 7.80 -2.99
C LEU A 281 0.71 8.04 -1.47
N LYS A 282 -0.49 7.91 -0.90
CA LYS A 282 -0.77 8.19 0.51
C LYS A 282 -0.11 7.15 1.41
N ALA A 283 0.48 7.61 2.50
CA ALA A 283 0.99 6.76 3.57
C ALA A 283 -0.13 5.88 4.14
N ARG A 284 0.22 4.66 4.59
CA ARG A 284 -0.72 3.70 5.17
C ARG A 284 -1.38 4.16 6.48
N SER A 285 -0.83 5.19 7.11
CA SER A 285 -1.41 5.82 8.32
C SER A 285 -1.32 7.34 8.24
N GLY A 286 -1.96 8.04 9.18
CA GLY A 286 -1.93 9.50 9.25
C GLY A 286 -2.90 10.21 8.34
N TRP A 287 -3.88 9.48 7.81
CA TRP A 287 -5.09 10.02 7.22
C TRP A 287 -6.29 9.66 8.10
N GLN A 288 -7.22 10.59 8.28
CA GLN A 288 -8.45 10.34 9.00
C GLN A 288 -9.30 9.31 8.24
N GLY A 289 -9.84 8.31 8.93
CA GLY A 289 -10.63 7.23 8.29
C GLY A 289 -9.82 6.13 7.60
N GLY A 290 -8.49 6.14 7.72
CA GLY A 290 -7.60 5.13 7.12
C GLY A 290 -6.68 5.72 6.05
N GLY A 291 -5.44 5.22 5.98
CA GLY A 291 -4.42 5.68 5.04
C GLY A 291 -4.62 5.22 3.60
N GLY A 292 -3.57 5.42 2.80
CA GLY A 292 -3.45 4.82 1.47
C GLY A 292 -2.84 3.42 1.48
N THR A 293 -2.53 2.90 0.30
CA THR A 293 -1.78 1.64 0.13
C THR A 293 -0.26 1.88 0.13
N ASP A 294 0.16 3.12 -0.11
CA ASP A 294 1.57 3.51 -0.30
C ASP A 294 2.30 2.61 -1.31
N GLU A 295 1.58 2.17 -2.35
CA GLU A 295 2.13 1.31 -3.39
C GLU A 295 3.40 1.94 -3.97
N TYR A 296 3.43 3.22 -4.31
CA TYR A 296 4.64 3.80 -4.92
C TYR A 296 5.80 4.00 -3.93
N GLY A 297 5.58 3.75 -2.64
CA GLY A 297 6.56 4.03 -1.60
C GLY A 297 6.87 5.52 -1.46
N PHE A 298 5.96 6.40 -1.88
CA PHE A 298 6.12 7.86 -1.77
C PHE A 298 5.74 8.39 -0.37
N THR A 299 4.96 7.61 0.38
CA THR A 299 4.60 7.82 1.79
C THR A 299 4.11 9.24 2.09
N ALA A 300 3.08 9.71 1.38
CA ALA A 300 2.48 11.03 1.65
C ALA A 300 1.57 10.99 2.88
N PHE A 301 2.00 11.64 3.96
CA PHE A 301 1.17 11.85 5.16
C PHE A 301 0.21 13.02 4.97
N GLY A 302 -1.00 12.90 5.52
CA GLY A 302 -1.96 14.01 5.63
C GLY A 302 -1.45 15.05 6.62
N SER A 303 -0.51 15.89 6.18
CA SER A 303 0.28 16.78 7.05
C SER A 303 -0.44 18.08 7.42
N GLY A 304 -1.67 18.27 6.90
CA GLY A 304 -2.39 19.53 6.98
C GLY A 304 -1.62 20.66 6.30
N ARG A 305 -1.93 21.88 6.73
CA ARG A 305 -1.26 23.10 6.29
C ARG A 305 -1.37 24.21 7.33
N ARG A 306 -0.52 25.22 7.19
CA ARG A 306 -0.56 26.45 7.98
C ARG A 306 -1.07 27.59 7.10
N GLU A 307 -2.14 28.24 7.52
CA GLU A 307 -2.71 29.39 6.82
C GLU A 307 -2.40 30.69 7.55
N ILE A 308 -1.99 31.72 6.80
CA ILE A 308 -1.87 33.07 7.34
C ILE A 308 -3.23 33.76 7.32
N LEU A 309 -3.66 34.27 8.48
CA LEU A 309 -4.91 35.00 8.68
C LEU A 309 -4.62 36.37 9.29
N GLY A 310 -4.65 37.43 8.47
CA GLY A 310 -4.31 38.78 8.91
C GLY A 310 -2.92 38.84 9.53
N ARG A 311 -2.84 39.15 10.84
CA ARG A 311 -1.59 39.18 11.61
C ARG A 311 -1.24 37.85 12.30
N GLY A 312 -2.11 36.85 12.21
CA GLY A 312 -1.95 35.55 12.86
C GLY A 312 -1.88 34.41 11.86
N HIS A 313 -1.98 33.19 12.39
CA HIS A 313 -2.02 31.97 11.58
C HIS A 313 -2.91 30.93 12.26
N ARG A 314 -3.30 29.91 11.50
CA ARG A 314 -3.91 28.69 12.03
C ARG A 314 -3.38 27.47 11.31
N TYR A 315 -3.47 26.32 11.97
CA TYR A 315 -3.21 25.02 11.39
C TYR A 315 -4.55 24.35 11.07
N VAL A 316 -4.67 23.77 9.88
CA VAL A 316 -5.92 23.16 9.41
C VAL A 316 -5.68 21.84 8.69
N GLU A 317 -6.72 21.00 8.66
CA GLU A 317 -6.83 19.81 7.80
C GLU A 317 -5.76 18.72 8.05
N MET A 318 -5.21 18.63 9.27
CA MET A 318 -4.37 17.50 9.68
C MET A 318 -5.09 16.17 9.48
N GLY A 319 -4.43 15.25 8.79
CA GLY A 319 -4.96 13.96 8.40
C GLY A 319 -6.01 13.99 7.28
N GLU A 320 -6.37 15.17 6.76
CA GLU A 320 -7.36 15.29 5.68
C GLU A 320 -6.79 15.87 4.39
N TYR A 321 -5.67 16.59 4.51
CA TYR A 321 -5.05 17.31 3.41
C TYR A 321 -3.53 17.23 3.53
N THR A 322 -2.85 17.19 2.39
CA THR A 322 -1.45 17.59 2.31
C THR A 322 -1.21 18.27 0.98
N ALA A 323 -0.32 19.26 0.99
CA ALA A 323 0.14 19.89 -0.23
C ALA A 323 1.66 20.07 -0.22
N PHE A 324 2.22 20.06 -1.42
CA PHE A 324 3.64 20.17 -1.66
C PHE A 324 3.94 21.38 -2.52
N TRP A 325 4.93 22.15 -2.09
CA TRP A 325 5.43 23.28 -2.87
C TRP A 325 6.03 22.84 -4.21
N SER A 326 5.80 23.66 -5.23
CA SER A 326 6.60 23.66 -6.45
C SER A 326 7.50 24.90 -6.49
N SER A 327 8.71 24.77 -7.05
CA SER A 327 9.53 25.91 -7.40
C SER A 327 8.95 26.67 -8.60
N GLN A 328 9.18 27.98 -8.64
CA GLN A 328 8.71 28.85 -9.73
C GLN A 328 9.47 28.59 -11.03
N ASN A 329 8.76 28.62 -12.16
CA ASN A 329 9.38 28.64 -13.50
C ASN A 329 9.51 30.09 -14.00
N GLY A 330 10.75 30.60 -14.08
CA GLY A 330 11.07 31.85 -14.80
C GLY A 330 10.53 33.13 -14.15
N ARG A 331 10.10 34.10 -14.97
CA ARG A 331 9.67 35.45 -14.54
C ARG A 331 8.22 35.52 -14.03
N ASN A 332 7.48 34.40 -14.03
CA ASN A 332 6.07 34.40 -13.64
C ASN A 332 5.93 34.32 -12.11
N SER A 333 5.07 35.15 -11.52
CA SER A 333 4.84 35.19 -10.07
C SER A 333 3.94 34.07 -9.57
N THR A 334 3.29 33.33 -10.48
CA THR A 334 2.40 32.21 -10.15
C THR A 334 3.15 31.08 -9.45
N ILE A 335 2.67 30.66 -8.29
CA ILE A 335 3.23 29.55 -7.51
C ILE A 335 2.19 28.43 -7.45
N TRP A 336 2.61 27.22 -7.81
CA TRP A 336 1.78 26.02 -7.79
C TRP A 336 2.08 25.17 -6.57
N ILE A 337 1.03 24.52 -6.07
CA ILE A 337 1.13 23.44 -5.09
C ILE A 337 0.46 22.20 -5.68
N TRP A 338 0.95 21.04 -5.27
CA TRP A 338 0.32 19.76 -5.58
C TRP A 338 -0.31 19.16 -4.36
N VAL A 339 -1.56 18.73 -4.47
CA VAL A 339 -2.47 18.50 -3.35
C VAL A 339 -3.00 17.08 -3.38
N LEU A 340 -3.03 16.45 -2.20
CA LEU A 340 -3.75 15.21 -1.93
C LEU A 340 -4.79 15.48 -0.84
N GLY A 341 -6.05 15.17 -1.14
CA GLY A 341 -7.14 15.20 -0.17
C GLY A 341 -7.52 13.79 0.30
N ARG A 342 -8.09 13.67 1.50
CA ARG A 342 -8.51 12.42 2.14
C ARG A 342 -9.28 11.50 1.21
N MET A 343 -10.37 12.03 0.63
CA MET A 343 -11.29 11.34 -0.28
C MET A 343 -10.94 11.59 -1.76
N GLY A 344 -9.85 12.29 -2.04
CA GLY A 344 -9.43 12.57 -3.41
C GLY A 344 -8.85 11.32 -4.07
N ASP A 345 -9.34 11.03 -5.27
CA ASP A 345 -8.88 9.93 -6.11
C ASP A 345 -7.57 10.24 -6.85
N ASN A 346 -7.23 11.52 -7.00
CA ASN A 346 -6.05 12.00 -7.73
C ASN A 346 -5.26 13.03 -6.93
N MET A 347 -3.98 13.21 -7.29
CA MET A 347 -3.18 14.36 -6.87
C MET A 347 -3.41 15.51 -7.83
N VAL A 348 -3.84 16.66 -7.32
CA VAL A 348 -4.29 17.79 -8.15
C VAL A 348 -3.37 18.99 -7.99
N ARG A 349 -3.21 19.75 -9.08
CA ARG A 349 -2.43 20.99 -9.09
C ARG A 349 -3.33 22.17 -8.77
N GLU A 350 -2.94 22.98 -7.79
CA GLU A 350 -3.67 24.17 -7.35
C GLU A 350 -2.76 25.39 -7.26
N LEU A 351 -3.36 26.58 -7.36
CA LEU A 351 -2.64 27.82 -7.11
C LEU A 351 -2.43 27.99 -5.60
N ALA A 352 -1.19 28.29 -5.22
CA ALA A 352 -0.90 28.64 -3.84
C ALA A 352 -1.57 29.98 -3.50
N PRO A 353 -2.45 30.04 -2.47
CA PRO A 353 -3.14 31.27 -2.12
C PRO A 353 -2.20 32.38 -1.67
N ARG A 354 -1.16 32.01 -0.90
CA ARG A 354 -0.18 32.92 -0.31
C ARG A 354 1.19 32.24 -0.18
N PRO A 355 2.31 32.94 -0.47
CA PRO A 355 3.65 32.37 -0.28
C PRO A 355 4.02 32.17 1.20
N GLU A 356 3.35 32.85 2.13
CA GLU A 356 3.59 32.73 3.57
C GLU A 356 2.83 31.56 4.22
N ASN A 357 1.92 30.90 3.49
CA ASN A 357 1.28 29.69 3.97
C ASN A 357 2.32 28.57 4.14
N GLY A 358 2.10 27.68 5.10
CA GLY A 358 2.96 26.52 5.35
C GLY A 358 2.45 25.29 4.62
N TYR A 359 3.25 24.77 3.69
CA TYR A 359 3.01 23.49 3.01
C TYR A 359 4.24 22.57 3.11
N SER A 360 4.05 21.28 2.84
CA SER A 360 5.14 20.31 2.90
C SER A 360 6.11 20.49 1.73
N VAL A 361 7.33 19.96 1.89
CA VAL A 361 8.36 19.96 0.84
C VAL A 361 8.83 18.54 0.60
N ARG A 362 8.88 18.17 -0.67
CA ARG A 362 9.58 16.98 -1.19
C ARG A 362 10.71 17.49 -2.04
N CYS A 363 11.85 16.82 -2.01
CA CYS A 363 12.98 17.19 -2.85
C CYS A 363 13.25 16.11 -3.89
N ILE A 364 13.77 16.54 -5.02
CA ILE A 364 14.20 15.70 -6.14
C ILE A 364 15.69 15.95 -6.40
N ASP A 365 16.40 14.92 -6.84
CA ASP A 365 17.83 15.02 -7.16
C ASP A 365 18.14 16.03 -8.29
N GLY A 366 19.36 16.54 -8.29
CA GLY A 366 19.82 17.59 -9.21
C GLY A 366 19.88 18.96 -8.54
N ASP A 367 20.59 19.88 -9.19
CA ASP A 367 20.82 21.25 -8.72
C ASP A 367 19.86 22.27 -9.36
#